data_AF-A0A3B9J389-F1
#
_entry.id   AF-A0A3B9J389-F1
#
_cell.length_a   1.000
_cell.length_b   1.000
_cell.length_c   1.000
_cell.angle_alpha   90.00
_cell.angle_beta   90.00
_cell.angle_gamma   90.00
#
_symmetry.space_group_name_H-M   'P 1'
#
loop_
_entity.id
_entity.type
_entity.pdbx_description
1 polymer ?
#
loop_
_entity_poly.entity_id
_entity_poly.type
_entity_poly.pdbx_seq_one_letter_code
_entity_poly.pdbx_strand_id
1 'polypeptide(L)'
;GLSAVCRLEQAARPFLDHMERVGLPFDWPSWEQRLTEMEQRRIELSTNLAALTGGGQASLFGDTLEPSWNPASEQQAKQILNEWNSDEVLNWSSSKFGAPRLLLPTDPLTATVLSEIGSSICVLLLEYRELSKIISTYGESIREHIDDHGRMHSEYLQVVGTNTGRLASRRPNAQNFSPKMKEHIRPPDPSRVFVYSDLSQAELRFATQIAGDANLKSAFSNGEDIHSATAERMFGVDMESLRSASPEQYSEYRDKAKRINFGIVYGQRGSGLARSLSQSGVETSEAEGAALLDQYLDAYPQIASWVSERDRFVEQIATSDKEIDWKLTLQLHKRWPLVRQAVRQHRHEHRNWPTAEEVTERLGTSWGIDEVAWILSFEASVVIDNEGRSFGFNSFTQSGRRQQFTFHTEGVLEQAAKTIMASSKEGPRKVREVLTARQNISLEKEGKLLTAADISKVLEDRTLRRQIVEEVEASMGSDALALLLDKSLNTRISQMANAYRNAPIQGGVADVMLEAYGLLHMRLAAFSEAFGVQTVHDSVVVECHRNEAPAIASIVKATMEEAMQIWCPDIPAQADTDIRSTLSDGDVIETI
;
A
#
# COMPACT_ATOMS: atom_id res chain seq x y z
N GLY A 1 20.00 4.28 18.77
CA GLY A 1 18.80 3.80 18.07
C GLY A 1 17.98 2.88 18.95
N LEU A 2 18.39 1.62 19.11
CA LEU A 2 17.54 0.58 19.72
C LEU A 2 16.91 0.96 21.07
N SER A 3 17.67 1.54 22.00
CA SER A 3 17.12 1.98 23.29
C SER A 3 16.04 3.06 23.19
N ALA A 4 16.14 3.97 22.22
CA ALA A 4 15.14 5.02 22.00
C ALA A 4 13.87 4.42 21.39
N VAL A 5 14.01 3.56 20.37
CA VAL A 5 12.90 2.82 19.77
C VAL A 5 12.19 1.95 20.82
N CYS A 6 12.93 1.18 21.61
CA CYS A 6 12.36 0.37 22.68
C CYS A 6 11.59 1.23 23.69
N ARG A 7 12.10 2.42 24.05
CA ARG A 7 11.39 3.33 24.96
C ARG A 7 10.06 3.79 24.37
N LEU A 8 10.05 4.22 23.10
CA LEU A 8 8.84 4.65 22.40
C LEU A 8 7.80 3.54 22.33
N GLU A 9 8.21 2.35 21.90
CA GLU A 9 7.31 1.20 21.79
C GLU A 9 6.73 0.81 23.16
N GLN A 10 7.55 0.78 24.21
CA GLN A 10 7.09 0.45 25.56
C GLN A 10 6.20 1.55 26.15
N ALA A 11 6.45 2.82 25.84
CA ALA A 11 5.60 3.93 26.28
C ALA A 11 4.22 3.88 25.64
N ALA A 12 4.14 3.54 24.35
CA ALA A 12 2.87 3.41 23.62
C ALA A 12 2.06 2.16 24.04
N ARG A 13 2.73 1.10 24.50
CA ARG A 13 2.12 -0.22 24.74
C ARG A 13 0.89 -0.18 25.65
N PRO A 14 0.90 0.50 26.82
CA PRO A 14 -0.26 0.54 27.70
C PRO A 14 -1.50 1.17 27.06
N PHE A 15 -1.34 2.21 26.23
CA PHE A 15 -2.45 2.80 25.47
C PHE A 15 -3.07 1.78 24.52
N LEU A 16 -2.23 1.11 23.73
CA LEU A 16 -2.67 0.15 22.72
C LEU A 16 -3.33 -1.08 23.37
N ASP A 17 -2.73 -1.63 24.42
CA ASP A 17 -3.31 -2.77 25.16
C ASP A 17 -4.66 -2.41 25.79
N HIS A 18 -4.81 -1.18 26.29
CA HIS A 18 -6.08 -0.72 26.83
C HIS A 18 -7.12 -0.56 25.73
N MET A 19 -6.75 0.05 24.61
CA MET A 19 -7.60 0.22 23.44
C MET A 19 -8.13 -1.11 22.90
N GLU A 20 -7.26 -2.12 22.76
CA GLU A 20 -7.67 -3.47 22.32
C GLU A 20 -8.66 -4.13 23.28
N ARG A 21 -8.44 -3.97 24.60
CA ARG A 21 -9.32 -4.54 25.63
C ARG A 21 -10.66 -3.83 25.71
N VAL A 22 -10.67 -2.51 25.55
CA VAL A 22 -11.90 -1.71 25.57
C VAL A 22 -12.72 -1.96 24.32
N GLY A 23 -12.08 -2.14 23.16
CA GLY A 23 -12.78 -2.38 21.90
C GLY A 23 -13.54 -1.14 21.39
N LEU A 24 -13.85 -1.16 20.09
CA LEU A 24 -14.54 -0.09 19.41
C LEU A 24 -16.07 -0.33 19.46
N PRO A 25 -16.87 0.57 20.02
CA PRO A 25 -18.33 0.43 20.00
C PRO A 25 -18.89 0.30 18.58
N PHE A 26 -19.72 -0.70 18.35
CA PHE A 26 -20.28 -1.02 17.03
C PHE A 26 -21.73 -1.50 17.12
N ASP A 27 -22.63 -0.81 16.44
CA ASP A 27 -24.05 -1.15 16.33
C ASP A 27 -24.25 -2.25 15.27
N TRP A 28 -24.00 -3.50 15.69
CA TRP A 28 -24.19 -4.67 14.82
C TRP A 28 -25.62 -4.80 14.29
N PRO A 29 -26.70 -4.67 15.10
CA PRO A 29 -28.06 -4.77 14.57
C PRO A 29 -28.35 -3.78 13.43
N SER A 30 -27.89 -2.54 13.57
CA SER A 30 -28.04 -1.53 12.51
C SER A 30 -27.21 -1.89 11.26
N TRP A 31 -25.98 -2.37 11.44
CA TRP A 31 -25.14 -2.80 10.32
C TRP A 31 -25.68 -4.06 9.61
N GLU A 32 -26.24 -5.02 10.36
CA GLU A 32 -26.84 -6.24 9.82
C GLU A 32 -28.06 -5.94 8.94
N GLN A 33 -28.90 -4.98 9.38
CA GLN A 33 -29.98 -4.46 8.54
C GLN A 33 -29.40 -3.83 7.26
N ARG A 34 -28.35 -3.02 7.39
CA ARG A 34 -27.71 -2.36 6.26
C ARG A 34 -27.10 -3.36 5.27
N LEU A 35 -26.49 -4.43 5.76
CA LEU A 35 -25.98 -5.54 4.94
C LEU A 35 -27.10 -6.23 4.18
N THR A 36 -28.25 -6.44 4.81
CA THR A 36 -29.44 -7.02 4.16
C THR A 36 -29.94 -6.15 3.01
N GLU A 37 -30.01 -4.83 3.21
CA GLU A 37 -30.37 -3.87 2.16
C GLU A 37 -29.35 -3.86 1.01
N MET A 38 -28.06 -3.90 1.33
CA MET A 38 -26.98 -3.96 0.34
C MET A 38 -27.03 -5.27 -0.47
N GLU A 39 -27.34 -6.39 0.17
CA GLU A 39 -27.51 -7.68 -0.48
C GLU A 39 -28.71 -7.66 -1.44
N GLN A 40 -29.85 -7.14 -1.00
CA GLN A 40 -31.03 -6.96 -1.85
C GLN A 40 -30.70 -6.07 -3.06
N ARG A 41 -30.03 -4.94 -2.84
CA ARG A 41 -29.59 -4.04 -3.92
C ARG A 41 -28.62 -4.74 -4.87
N ARG A 42 -27.68 -5.54 -4.36
CA ARG A 42 -26.74 -6.32 -5.18
C ARG A 42 -27.49 -7.32 -6.09
N ILE A 43 -28.53 -7.98 -5.57
CA ILE A 43 -29.38 -8.91 -6.33
C ILE A 43 -30.14 -8.16 -7.43
N GLU A 44 -30.70 -6.99 -7.14
CA GLU A 44 -31.35 -6.12 -8.14
C GLU A 44 -30.37 -5.70 -9.24
N LEU A 45 -29.16 -5.28 -8.87
CA LEU A 45 -28.10 -4.92 -9.82
C LEU A 45 -27.72 -6.10 -10.71
N SER A 46 -27.63 -7.31 -10.13
CA SER A 46 -27.40 -8.55 -10.89
C SER A 46 -28.50 -8.78 -11.93
N THR A 47 -29.76 -8.62 -11.53
CA THR A 47 -30.93 -8.76 -12.41
C THR A 47 -30.91 -7.72 -13.53
N ASN A 48 -30.58 -6.47 -13.22
CA ASN A 48 -30.46 -5.40 -14.21
C ASN A 48 -29.31 -5.63 -15.20
N LEU A 49 -28.17 -6.12 -14.70
CA LEU A 49 -27.05 -6.52 -15.56
C LEU A 49 -27.48 -7.64 -16.51
N ALA A 50 -28.17 -8.68 -16.01
CA ALA A 50 -28.70 -9.75 -16.85
C ALA A 50 -29.63 -9.22 -17.96
N ALA A 51 -30.55 -8.30 -17.61
CA ALA A 51 -31.46 -7.69 -18.57
C ALA A 51 -30.74 -6.91 -19.68
N LEU A 52 -29.63 -6.24 -19.36
CA LEU A 52 -28.82 -5.49 -20.33
C LEU A 52 -27.90 -6.37 -21.18
N THR A 53 -27.59 -7.60 -20.74
CA THR A 53 -26.58 -8.46 -21.37
C THR A 53 -27.16 -9.73 -21.98
N GLY A 54 -28.36 -9.64 -22.58
CA GLY A 54 -28.96 -10.76 -23.30
C GLY A 54 -29.67 -11.80 -22.44
N GLY A 55 -30.01 -11.46 -21.20
CA GLY A 55 -30.76 -12.30 -20.27
C GLY A 55 -29.87 -13.04 -19.28
N GLY A 56 -30.49 -13.99 -18.57
CA GLY A 56 -29.86 -14.68 -17.46
C GLY A 56 -30.47 -16.05 -17.17
N GLN A 57 -29.90 -16.74 -16.19
CA GLN A 57 -30.44 -17.98 -15.65
C GLN A 57 -31.18 -17.68 -14.34
N ALA A 58 -32.17 -18.50 -14.01
CA ALA A 58 -32.77 -18.44 -12.69
C ALA A 58 -31.71 -18.78 -11.63
N SER A 59 -31.65 -18.00 -10.56
CA SER A 59 -30.75 -18.24 -9.44
C SER A 59 -30.99 -19.62 -8.84
N LEU A 60 -29.94 -20.26 -8.32
CA LEU A 60 -29.99 -21.58 -7.66
C LEU A 60 -30.94 -21.61 -6.45
N PHE A 61 -31.25 -20.45 -5.86
CA PHE A 61 -32.01 -20.35 -4.61
C PHE A 61 -33.19 -19.36 -4.68
N GLY A 62 -33.63 -18.91 -5.86
CA GLY A 62 -34.80 -18.01 -5.97
C GLY A 62 -35.24 -17.67 -7.40
N ASP A 63 -36.34 -16.91 -7.50
CA ASP A 63 -36.93 -16.42 -8.76
C ASP A 63 -36.16 -15.24 -9.40
N THR A 64 -34.92 -15.00 -8.97
CA THR A 64 -34.10 -13.87 -9.43
C THR A 64 -33.26 -14.26 -10.64
N LEU A 65 -33.15 -13.35 -11.61
CA LEU A 65 -32.42 -13.57 -12.86
C LEU A 65 -30.96 -13.17 -12.65
N GLU A 66 -30.03 -14.11 -12.83
CA GLU A 66 -28.59 -13.84 -12.77
C GLU A 66 -27.99 -13.82 -14.18
N PRO A 67 -27.03 -12.90 -14.47
CA PRO A 67 -26.40 -12.86 -15.77
C PRO A 67 -25.70 -14.19 -16.07
N SER A 68 -25.63 -14.56 -17.35
CA SER A 68 -24.91 -15.77 -17.81
C SER A 68 -23.38 -15.69 -17.64
N TRP A 69 -22.90 -14.60 -17.06
CA TRP A 69 -21.51 -14.27 -16.80
C TRP A 69 -21.36 -13.76 -15.37
N ASN A 70 -20.16 -13.86 -14.80
CA ASN A 70 -19.83 -13.44 -13.45
C ASN A 70 -19.42 -11.96 -13.42
N PRO A 71 -20.20 -11.04 -12.80
CA PRO A 71 -19.86 -9.62 -12.71
C PRO A 71 -18.58 -9.32 -11.89
N ALA A 72 -18.18 -10.23 -11.00
CA ALA A 72 -16.92 -10.12 -10.29
C ALA A 72 -15.70 -10.48 -11.17
N SER A 73 -15.89 -11.17 -12.30
CA SER A 73 -14.81 -11.54 -13.22
C SER A 73 -14.45 -10.37 -14.14
N GLU A 74 -13.22 -9.86 -14.00
CA GLU A 74 -12.71 -8.79 -14.86
C GLU A 74 -12.70 -9.20 -16.35
N GLN A 75 -12.30 -10.43 -16.63
CA GLN A 75 -12.23 -10.95 -17.99
C GLN A 75 -13.61 -11.00 -18.65
N GLN A 76 -14.62 -11.50 -17.94
CA GLN A 76 -15.97 -11.61 -18.49
C GLN A 76 -16.63 -10.24 -18.61
N ALA A 77 -16.42 -9.33 -17.65
CA ALA A 77 -16.87 -7.95 -17.75
C ALA A 77 -16.33 -7.24 -19.01
N LYS A 78 -15.03 -7.43 -19.35
CA LYS A 78 -14.45 -6.88 -20.59
C LYS A 78 -15.12 -7.43 -21.85
N GLN A 79 -15.41 -8.74 -21.87
CA GLN A 79 -16.10 -9.36 -23.00
C GLN A 79 -17.50 -8.77 -23.18
N ILE A 80 -18.23 -8.63 -22.08
CA ILE A 80 -19.58 -8.07 -22.08
C ILE A 80 -19.60 -6.62 -22.53
N LEU A 81 -18.67 -5.78 -22.05
CA LEU A 81 -18.58 -4.40 -22.51
C LEU A 81 -18.24 -4.30 -24.00
N ASN A 82 -17.33 -5.15 -24.49
CA ASN A 82 -17.00 -5.20 -25.92
C ASN A 82 -18.19 -5.63 -26.80
N GLU A 83 -19.08 -6.46 -26.28
CA GLU A 83 -20.23 -6.99 -27.02
C GLU A 83 -21.44 -6.06 -26.94
N TRP A 84 -21.77 -5.57 -25.75
CA TRP A 84 -23.02 -4.85 -25.46
C TRP A 84 -22.86 -3.33 -25.33
N ASN A 85 -21.63 -2.82 -25.20
CA ASN A 85 -21.29 -1.40 -25.15
C ASN A 85 -20.06 -1.07 -26.02
N SER A 86 -20.02 -1.66 -27.22
CA SER A 86 -18.89 -1.51 -28.14
C SER A 86 -18.65 -0.05 -28.51
N ASP A 87 -19.69 0.74 -28.74
CA ASP A 87 -19.55 2.14 -29.14
C ASP A 87 -18.91 2.99 -28.04
N GLU A 88 -19.34 2.84 -26.77
CA GLU A 88 -18.72 3.53 -25.63
C GLU A 88 -17.26 3.11 -25.43
N VAL A 89 -16.96 1.81 -25.58
CA VAL A 89 -15.59 1.28 -25.52
C VAL A 89 -14.73 1.84 -26.64
N LEU A 90 -15.24 1.92 -27.86
CA LEU A 90 -14.52 2.44 -29.03
C LEU A 90 -14.27 3.95 -28.89
N ASN A 91 -15.23 4.70 -28.35
CA ASN A 91 -15.07 6.12 -28.07
C ASN A 91 -14.01 6.37 -26.98
N TRP A 92 -14.11 5.64 -25.87
CA TRP A 92 -13.14 5.71 -24.79
C TRP A 92 -11.73 5.35 -25.26
N SER A 93 -11.58 4.24 -25.99
CA SER A 93 -10.27 3.78 -26.48
C SER A 93 -9.68 4.71 -27.55
N SER A 94 -10.52 5.32 -28.39
CA SER A 94 -10.08 6.34 -29.35
C SER A 94 -9.51 7.57 -28.64
N SER A 95 -10.19 8.05 -27.60
CA SER A 95 -9.69 9.13 -26.74
C SER A 95 -8.38 8.72 -26.04
N LYS A 96 -8.35 7.51 -25.47
CA LYS A 96 -7.24 7.07 -24.61
C LYS A 96 -5.98 6.62 -25.34
N PHE A 97 -6.15 5.97 -26.49
CA PHE A 97 -5.06 5.35 -27.26
C PHE A 97 -4.86 5.96 -28.64
N GLY A 98 -5.63 6.99 -29.01
CA GLY A 98 -5.57 7.63 -30.32
C GLY A 98 -6.13 6.79 -31.47
N ALA A 99 -6.72 5.62 -31.16
CA ALA A 99 -7.36 4.75 -32.14
C ALA A 99 -8.48 3.92 -31.49
N PRO A 100 -9.64 3.79 -32.16
CA PRO A 100 -10.74 2.99 -31.64
C PRO A 100 -10.38 1.50 -31.65
N ARG A 101 -10.46 0.87 -30.48
CA ARG A 101 -10.26 -0.57 -30.33
C ARG A 101 -11.08 -1.12 -29.16
N LEU A 102 -11.44 -2.40 -29.25
CA LEU A 102 -12.06 -3.10 -28.13
C LEU A 102 -11.07 -3.30 -26.97
N LEU A 103 -11.61 -3.56 -25.77
CA LEU A 103 -10.85 -3.92 -24.58
C LEU A 103 -10.13 -5.25 -24.81
N LEU A 104 -8.84 -5.28 -24.54
CA LEU A 104 -8.00 -6.47 -24.60
C LEU A 104 -7.98 -7.18 -23.24
N PRO A 105 -7.69 -8.49 -23.20
CA PRO A 105 -7.54 -9.22 -21.93
C PRO A 105 -6.51 -8.60 -20.98
N THR A 106 -5.50 -7.92 -21.52
CA THR A 106 -4.42 -7.24 -20.79
C THR A 106 -4.77 -5.82 -20.34
N ASP A 107 -5.83 -5.22 -20.86
CA ASP A 107 -6.26 -3.90 -20.40
C ASP A 107 -6.85 -4.01 -18.99
N PRO A 108 -6.48 -3.14 -18.05
CA PRO A 108 -7.03 -3.18 -16.70
C PRO A 108 -8.45 -2.59 -16.69
N LEU A 109 -9.42 -3.29 -16.13
CA LEU A 109 -10.79 -2.76 -15.95
C LEU A 109 -10.99 -2.20 -14.54
N THR A 110 -10.26 -1.13 -14.24
CA THR A 110 -10.32 -0.43 -12.94
C THR A 110 -11.62 0.37 -12.78
N ALA A 111 -11.91 0.83 -11.55
CA ALA A 111 -13.05 1.70 -11.30
C ALA A 111 -13.00 2.98 -12.16
N THR A 112 -11.82 3.60 -12.30
CA THR A 112 -11.61 4.77 -13.18
C THR A 112 -11.96 4.44 -14.62
N VAL A 113 -11.48 3.31 -15.16
CA VAL A 113 -11.77 2.91 -16.55
C VAL A 113 -13.26 2.68 -16.75
N LEU A 114 -13.94 2.03 -15.81
CA LEU A 114 -15.40 1.85 -15.86
C LEU A 114 -16.13 3.19 -15.85
N SER A 115 -15.71 4.13 -14.99
CA SER A 115 -16.30 5.49 -14.95
C SER A 115 -16.05 6.27 -16.24
N GLU A 116 -14.86 6.16 -16.85
CA GLU A 116 -14.52 6.82 -18.11
C GLU A 116 -15.29 6.26 -19.31
N ILE A 117 -15.51 4.94 -19.37
CA ILE A 117 -16.37 4.32 -20.40
C ILE A 117 -17.82 4.79 -20.19
N GLY A 118 -18.28 4.85 -18.95
CA GLY A 118 -19.51 5.54 -18.56
C GLY A 118 -20.81 4.88 -19.06
N SER A 119 -20.76 3.64 -19.56
CA SER A 119 -21.97 2.94 -20.02
C SER A 119 -22.89 2.55 -18.86
N SER A 120 -24.16 2.27 -19.16
CA SER A 120 -25.13 1.77 -18.17
C SER A 120 -24.63 0.50 -17.48
N ILE A 121 -23.99 -0.41 -18.22
CA ILE A 121 -23.37 -1.62 -17.65
C ILE A 121 -22.24 -1.23 -16.71
N CYS A 122 -21.38 -0.27 -17.09
CA CYS A 122 -20.28 0.19 -16.23
C CYS A 122 -20.76 0.75 -14.89
N VAL A 123 -21.82 1.57 -14.91
CA VAL A 123 -22.39 2.17 -13.69
C VAL A 123 -22.92 1.08 -12.75
N LEU A 124 -23.72 0.14 -13.26
CA LEU A 124 -24.26 -0.96 -12.46
C LEU A 124 -23.15 -1.90 -11.95
N LEU A 125 -22.13 -2.15 -12.77
CA LEU A 125 -20.99 -3.00 -12.42
C LEU A 125 -20.13 -2.39 -11.30
N LEU A 126 -19.93 -1.07 -11.33
CA LEU A 126 -19.23 -0.33 -10.27
C LEU A 126 -19.94 -0.52 -8.92
N GLU A 127 -21.25 -0.24 -8.89
CA GLU A 127 -22.07 -0.39 -7.67
C GLU A 127 -22.07 -1.85 -7.20
N TYR A 128 -22.28 -2.81 -8.11
CA TYR A 128 -22.29 -4.23 -7.79
C TYR A 128 -20.98 -4.69 -7.13
N ARG A 129 -19.83 -4.28 -7.69
CA ARG A 129 -18.50 -4.64 -7.17
C ARG A 129 -18.21 -4.01 -5.83
N GLU A 130 -18.64 -2.77 -5.61
CA GLU A 130 -18.53 -2.09 -4.33
C GLU A 130 -19.30 -2.84 -3.25
N LEU A 131 -20.58 -3.12 -3.48
CA LEU A 131 -21.44 -3.85 -2.54
C LEU A 131 -20.91 -5.26 -2.27
N SER A 132 -20.51 -5.99 -3.32
CA SER A 132 -19.93 -7.34 -3.17
C SER A 132 -18.69 -7.35 -2.29
N LYS A 133 -17.80 -6.34 -2.45
CA LYS A 133 -16.61 -6.19 -1.62
C LYS A 133 -16.98 -5.93 -0.16
N ILE A 134 -17.94 -5.03 0.09
CA ILE A 134 -18.37 -4.71 1.47
C ILE A 134 -18.98 -5.93 2.13
N ILE A 135 -19.91 -6.62 1.47
CA ILE A 135 -20.60 -7.80 2.02
C ILE A 135 -19.61 -8.93 2.31
N SER A 136 -18.68 -9.21 1.38
CA SER A 136 -17.68 -10.28 1.59
C SER A 136 -16.65 -9.96 2.66
N THR A 137 -16.25 -8.69 2.80
CA THR A 137 -15.17 -8.30 3.72
C THR A 137 -15.69 -7.94 5.12
N TYR A 138 -16.87 -7.32 5.19
CA TYR A 138 -17.43 -6.71 6.39
C TYR A 138 -18.83 -7.26 6.73
N GLY A 139 -19.22 -8.39 6.13
CA GLY A 139 -20.45 -9.12 6.44
C GLY A 139 -20.35 -9.92 7.74
N GLU A 140 -20.82 -11.16 7.72
CA GLU A 140 -20.90 -12.02 8.92
C GLU A 140 -19.56 -12.22 9.65
N SER A 141 -18.43 -12.20 8.94
CA SER A 141 -17.11 -12.41 9.54
C SER A 141 -16.74 -11.35 10.58
N ILE A 142 -17.28 -10.12 10.46
CA ILE A 142 -17.07 -9.09 11.48
C ILE A 142 -17.73 -9.46 12.81
N ARG A 143 -18.89 -10.13 12.75
CA ARG A 143 -19.66 -10.50 13.93
C ARG A 143 -18.87 -11.36 14.91
N GLU A 144 -17.96 -12.19 14.40
CA GLU A 144 -17.07 -13.03 15.21
C GLU A 144 -16.09 -12.23 16.09
N HIS A 145 -15.95 -10.93 15.82
CA HIS A 145 -15.05 -10.03 16.54
C HIS A 145 -15.77 -9.01 17.42
N ILE A 146 -17.09 -9.14 17.56
CA ILE A 146 -17.92 -8.28 18.41
C ILE A 146 -18.30 -9.05 19.66
N ASP A 147 -18.08 -8.45 20.82
CA ASP A 147 -18.48 -9.02 22.11
C ASP A 147 -19.97 -8.85 22.43
N ASP A 148 -20.42 -9.45 23.53
CA ASP A 148 -21.83 -9.37 23.99
C ASP A 148 -22.26 -7.94 24.38
N HIS A 149 -21.31 -7.00 24.49
CA HIS A 149 -21.54 -5.59 24.79
C HIS A 149 -21.55 -4.70 23.54
N GLY A 150 -21.43 -5.28 22.34
CA GLY A 150 -21.39 -4.55 21.08
C GLY A 150 -20.06 -3.83 20.85
N ARG A 151 -18.96 -4.36 21.37
CA ARG A 151 -17.61 -3.82 21.18
C ARG A 151 -16.81 -4.72 20.26
N MET A 152 -16.25 -4.12 19.22
CA MET A 152 -15.43 -4.79 18.21
C MET A 152 -13.95 -4.75 18.60
N HIS A 153 -13.29 -5.91 18.66
CA HIS A 153 -11.93 -6.05 19.16
C HIS A 153 -10.93 -6.39 18.05
N SER A 154 -10.24 -5.37 17.53
CA SER A 154 -9.13 -5.56 16.59
C SER A 154 -7.80 -5.80 17.31
N GLU A 155 -6.96 -6.68 16.77
CA GLU A 155 -5.57 -6.85 17.20
C GLU A 155 -4.67 -5.84 16.49
N TYR A 156 -3.93 -4.99 17.21
CA TYR A 156 -2.94 -4.07 16.68
C TYR A 156 -1.52 -4.64 16.81
N LEU A 157 -0.88 -4.84 15.66
CA LEU A 157 0.43 -5.43 15.53
C LEU A 157 1.51 -4.37 15.66
N GLN A 158 1.93 -4.15 16.91
CA GLN A 158 3.10 -3.36 17.25
C GLN A 158 4.40 -4.13 16.93
N VAL A 159 5.44 -3.44 16.43
CA VAL A 159 6.77 -3.98 16.06
C VAL A 159 6.81 -4.98 14.89
N VAL A 160 5.85 -5.89 14.76
CA VAL A 160 5.85 -6.99 13.77
C VAL A 160 4.88 -6.78 12.61
N GLY A 161 4.16 -5.67 12.57
CA GLY A 161 3.10 -5.41 11.60
C GLY A 161 3.57 -4.86 10.26
N THR A 162 4.47 -3.87 10.26
CA THR A 162 4.92 -3.19 9.03
C THR A 162 6.41 -2.86 9.06
N ASN A 163 7.04 -2.82 7.89
CA ASN A 163 8.44 -2.40 7.74
C ASN A 163 8.66 -0.89 8.01
N THR A 164 7.59 -0.11 7.99
CA THR A 164 7.64 1.35 8.20
C THR A 164 7.52 1.72 9.67
N GLY A 165 7.21 0.77 10.56
CA GLY A 165 6.95 1.05 11.98
C GLY A 165 5.51 1.50 12.27
N ARG A 166 4.67 1.70 11.24
CA ARG A 166 3.23 1.89 11.41
C ARG A 166 2.61 0.67 12.07
N LEU A 167 1.59 0.88 12.89
CA LEU A 167 0.74 -0.21 13.35
C LEU A 167 0.06 -0.87 12.15
N ALA A 168 -0.16 -2.17 12.21
CA ALA A 168 -1.12 -2.87 11.35
C ALA A 168 -2.23 -3.42 12.25
N SER A 169 -3.45 -3.60 11.73
CA SER A 169 -4.53 -4.25 12.47
C SER A 169 -5.06 -5.51 11.77
N ARG A 170 -5.54 -6.47 12.55
CA ARG A 170 -6.19 -7.69 12.04
C ARG A 170 -7.28 -8.18 12.98
N ARG A 171 -8.15 -9.06 12.46
CA ARG A 171 -9.22 -9.75 13.20
C ARG A 171 -10.16 -8.79 13.99
N PRO A 172 -10.81 -7.80 13.36
CA PRO A 172 -10.75 -7.40 11.96
C PRO A 172 -9.72 -6.28 11.73
N ASN A 173 -9.44 -5.94 10.48
CA ASN A 173 -8.51 -4.85 10.16
C ASN A 173 -9.20 -3.47 10.29
N ALA A 174 -9.12 -2.87 11.49
CA ALA A 174 -9.72 -1.57 11.80
C ALA A 174 -9.23 -0.38 10.97
N GLN A 175 -8.02 -0.47 10.40
CA GLN A 175 -7.50 0.59 9.51
C GLN A 175 -8.21 0.63 8.15
N ASN A 176 -8.89 -0.45 7.77
CA ASN A 176 -9.52 -0.59 6.46
C ASN A 176 -11.05 -0.58 6.54
N PHE A 177 -11.68 -0.10 7.61
CA PHE A 177 -13.14 -0.06 7.66
C PHE A 177 -13.71 0.83 6.54
N SER A 178 -14.80 0.37 5.93
CA SER A 178 -15.49 1.11 4.88
C SER A 178 -16.10 2.40 5.44
N PRO A 179 -16.12 3.52 4.69
CA PRO A 179 -16.84 4.73 5.11
C PRO A 179 -18.30 4.47 5.48
N LYS A 180 -18.97 3.51 4.83
CA LYS A 180 -20.36 3.12 5.14
C LYS A 180 -20.53 2.51 6.54
N MET A 181 -19.46 2.06 7.17
CA MET A 181 -19.51 1.53 8.55
C MET A 181 -19.47 2.64 9.61
N LYS A 182 -18.98 3.83 9.26
CA LYS A 182 -18.73 4.91 10.22
C LYS A 182 -19.99 5.33 10.99
N GLU A 183 -21.16 5.32 10.34
CA GLU A 183 -22.46 5.62 10.97
C GLU A 183 -22.90 4.59 12.02
N HIS A 184 -22.38 3.36 11.92
CA HIS A 184 -22.66 2.27 12.85
C HIS A 184 -21.59 2.12 13.94
N ILE A 185 -20.45 2.81 13.80
CA ILE A 185 -19.46 2.93 14.88
C ILE A 185 -19.94 4.04 15.81
N ARG A 186 -20.61 3.67 16.90
CA ARG A 186 -21.24 4.60 17.84
C ARG A 186 -21.29 4.01 19.25
N PRO A 187 -21.13 4.82 20.31
CA PRO A 187 -21.37 4.35 21.67
C PRO A 187 -22.86 3.97 21.85
N PRO A 188 -23.16 2.87 22.57
CA PRO A 188 -24.55 2.49 22.83
C PRO A 188 -25.24 3.46 23.80
N ASP A 189 -24.48 4.07 24.71
CA ASP A 189 -24.97 5.09 25.64
C ASP A 189 -24.92 6.49 24.99
N PRO A 190 -26.05 7.19 24.80
CA PRO A 190 -26.09 8.52 24.19
C PRO A 190 -25.42 9.62 25.03
N SER A 191 -25.13 9.35 26.31
CA SER A 191 -24.33 10.23 27.16
C SER A 191 -22.84 10.19 26.80
N ARG A 192 -22.40 9.23 25.97
CA ARG A 192 -21.01 9.07 25.52
C ARG A 192 -20.85 9.55 24.08
N VAL A 193 -19.64 10.02 23.77
CA VAL A 193 -19.25 10.58 22.48
C VAL A 193 -17.82 10.17 22.14
N PHE A 194 -17.43 10.37 20.89
CA PHE A 194 -16.05 10.26 20.46
C PHE A 194 -15.38 11.63 20.41
N VAL A 195 -14.11 11.67 20.80
CA VAL A 195 -13.15 12.69 20.43
C VAL A 195 -12.29 12.08 19.33
N TYR A 196 -12.37 12.64 18.12
CA TYR A 196 -11.54 12.26 16.98
C TYR A 196 -10.46 13.32 16.80
N SER A 197 -9.21 12.89 16.59
CA SER A 197 -8.11 13.80 16.29
C SER A 197 -7.21 13.22 15.21
N ASP A 198 -6.84 14.04 14.24
CA ASP A 198 -5.98 13.70 13.10
C ASP A 198 -4.84 14.72 12.96
N LEU A 199 -3.61 14.26 12.73
CA LEU A 199 -2.49 15.18 12.48
C LEU A 199 -2.53 15.72 11.05
N SER A 200 -2.83 17.01 10.92
CA SER A 200 -2.95 17.68 9.64
C SER A 200 -1.62 17.66 8.89
N GLN A 201 -1.59 16.96 7.75
CA GLN A 201 -0.42 16.89 6.85
C GLN A 201 0.85 16.37 7.53
N ALA A 202 0.72 15.39 8.45
CA ALA A 202 1.82 14.85 9.25
C ALA A 202 3.07 14.49 8.43
N GLU A 203 2.90 13.77 7.32
CA GLU A 203 4.03 13.36 6.47
C GLU A 203 4.72 14.54 5.78
N LEU A 204 3.98 15.56 5.33
CA LEU A 204 4.56 16.74 4.69
C LEU A 204 5.32 17.61 5.69
N ARG A 205 4.76 17.78 6.90
CA ARG A 205 5.46 18.47 8.00
C ARG A 205 6.73 17.73 8.39
N PHE A 206 6.67 16.40 8.50
CA PHE A 206 7.85 15.58 8.81
C PHE A 206 8.89 15.63 7.69
N ALA A 207 8.46 15.55 6.43
CA ALA A 207 9.34 15.71 5.26
C ALA A 207 10.02 17.10 5.26
N THR A 208 9.28 18.15 5.63
CA THR A 208 9.81 19.50 5.75
C THR A 208 10.84 19.62 6.89
N GLN A 209 10.59 18.98 8.03
CA GLN A 209 11.55 18.92 9.14
C GLN A 209 12.87 18.26 8.72
N ILE A 210 12.81 17.11 8.06
CA ILE A 210 14.03 16.35 7.68
C ILE A 210 14.78 16.99 6.52
N ALA A 211 14.08 17.60 5.56
CA ALA A 211 14.71 18.27 4.42
C ALA A 211 15.18 19.68 4.77
N GLY A 212 14.51 20.34 5.72
CA GLY A 212 14.86 21.69 6.17
C GLY A 212 14.42 22.80 5.22
N ASP A 213 13.35 22.60 4.44
CA ASP A 213 12.94 23.55 3.40
C ASP A 213 12.38 24.86 3.93
N ALA A 214 13.02 25.96 3.58
CA ALA A 214 12.72 27.29 4.13
C ALA A 214 11.34 27.80 3.68
N ASN A 215 10.93 27.49 2.45
CA ASN A 215 9.65 27.95 1.90
C ASN A 215 8.49 27.22 2.56
N LEU A 216 8.57 25.90 2.69
CA LEU A 216 7.57 25.11 3.42
C LEU A 216 7.55 25.45 4.92
N LYS A 217 8.72 25.63 5.55
CA LYS A 217 8.82 26.10 6.94
C LYS A 217 8.08 27.41 7.15
N SER A 218 8.29 28.38 6.26
CA SER A 218 7.62 29.68 6.31
C SER A 218 6.11 29.53 6.13
N ALA A 219 5.66 28.76 5.13
CA ALA A 219 4.24 28.56 4.87
C ALA A 219 3.51 27.96 6.09
N PHE A 220 4.10 26.93 6.72
CA PHE A 220 3.54 26.37 7.96
C PHE A 220 3.57 27.37 9.14
N SER A 221 4.67 28.11 9.31
CA SER A 221 4.82 29.10 10.38
C SER A 221 3.82 30.25 10.28
N ASN A 222 3.46 30.63 9.05
CA ASN A 222 2.50 31.69 8.77
C ASN A 222 1.04 31.22 8.83
N GLY A 223 0.78 29.92 9.03
CA GLY A 223 -0.57 29.35 8.96
C GLY A 223 -1.20 29.44 7.57
N GLU A 224 -0.38 29.48 6.51
CA GLU A 224 -0.87 29.50 5.13
C GLU A 224 -1.53 28.15 4.77
N ASP A 225 -2.55 28.17 3.91
CA ASP A 225 -3.03 26.93 3.28
C ASP A 225 -1.90 26.37 2.40
N ILE A 226 -1.25 25.30 2.85
CA ILE A 226 -0.03 24.77 2.23
C ILE A 226 -0.22 24.42 0.75
N HIS A 227 -1.44 24.06 0.35
CA HIS A 227 -1.75 23.78 -1.05
C HIS A 227 -1.82 25.04 -1.90
N SER A 228 -2.45 26.11 -1.41
CA SER A 228 -2.44 27.43 -2.05
C SER A 228 -1.02 28.01 -2.11
N ALA A 229 -0.27 27.91 -1.02
CA ALA A 229 1.13 28.34 -0.94
C ALA A 229 2.03 27.61 -1.96
N THR A 230 1.80 26.31 -2.16
CA THR A 230 2.46 25.53 -3.23
C THR A 230 2.00 25.97 -4.62
N ALA A 231 0.70 26.18 -4.83
CA ALA A 231 0.17 26.61 -6.13
C ALA A 231 0.75 27.98 -6.56
N GLU A 232 0.81 28.94 -5.64
CA GLU A 232 1.45 30.25 -5.83
C GLU A 232 2.88 30.12 -6.32
N ARG A 233 3.68 29.31 -5.62
CA ARG A 233 5.11 29.15 -5.92
C ARG A 233 5.36 28.39 -7.22
N MET A 234 4.57 27.36 -7.51
CA MET A 234 4.73 26.55 -8.71
C MET A 234 4.22 27.25 -9.97
N PHE A 235 3.06 27.89 -9.89
CA PHE A 235 2.35 28.40 -11.07
C PHE A 235 2.41 29.93 -11.21
N GLY A 236 2.96 30.64 -10.22
CA GLY A 236 3.03 32.11 -10.25
C GLY A 236 1.66 32.79 -10.25
N VAL A 237 0.65 32.12 -9.70
CA VAL A 237 -0.72 32.63 -9.57
C VAL A 237 -0.92 33.29 -8.21
N ASP A 238 -1.79 34.29 -8.11
CA ASP A 238 -2.20 34.88 -6.83
C ASP A 238 -3.44 34.16 -6.33
N MET A 239 -3.28 33.28 -5.33
CA MET A 239 -4.39 32.43 -4.87
C MET A 239 -5.43 33.23 -4.08
N GLU A 240 -5.06 34.33 -3.45
CA GLU A 240 -6.01 35.18 -2.73
C GLU A 240 -6.90 35.97 -3.71
N SER A 241 -6.30 36.49 -4.78
CA SER A 241 -7.07 37.11 -5.89
C SER A 241 -7.98 36.09 -6.58
N LEU A 242 -7.50 34.87 -6.84
CA LEU A 242 -8.31 33.82 -7.47
C LEU A 242 -9.46 33.37 -6.58
N ARG A 243 -9.27 33.28 -5.27
CA ARG A 243 -10.32 32.87 -4.32
C ARG A 243 -11.59 33.71 -4.44
N SER A 244 -11.44 35.01 -4.73
CA SER A 244 -12.54 35.96 -4.86
C SER A 244 -12.97 36.19 -6.31
N ALA A 245 -12.04 36.21 -7.27
CA ALA A 245 -12.34 36.52 -8.67
C ALA A 245 -12.78 35.30 -9.51
N SER A 246 -12.25 34.10 -9.22
CA SER A 246 -12.61 32.86 -9.91
C SER A 246 -12.43 31.64 -8.98
N PRO A 247 -13.45 31.32 -8.17
CA PRO A 247 -13.43 30.18 -7.25
C PRO A 247 -13.13 28.84 -7.94
N GLU A 248 -13.53 28.68 -9.20
CA GLU A 248 -13.27 27.49 -10.00
C GLU A 248 -11.76 27.31 -10.25
N GLN A 249 -11.09 28.39 -10.68
CA GLN A 249 -9.63 28.38 -10.90
C GLN A 249 -8.86 28.21 -9.59
N TYR A 250 -9.32 28.87 -8.51
CA TYR A 250 -8.76 28.65 -7.17
C TYR A 250 -8.80 27.17 -6.79
N SER A 251 -9.96 26.51 -6.94
CA SER A 251 -10.09 25.08 -6.64
C SER A 251 -9.18 24.24 -7.51
N GLU A 252 -9.12 24.51 -8.82
CA GLU A 252 -8.29 23.78 -9.78
C GLU A 252 -6.80 23.81 -9.39
N TYR A 253 -6.25 25.01 -9.15
CA TYR A 253 -4.84 25.17 -8.78
C TYR A 253 -4.53 24.57 -7.42
N ARG A 254 -5.42 24.78 -6.44
CA ARG A 254 -5.27 24.20 -5.10
C ARG A 254 -5.30 22.67 -5.15
N ASP A 255 -6.20 22.08 -5.93
CA ASP A 255 -6.32 20.62 -6.06
C ASP A 255 -5.12 20.01 -6.78
N LYS A 256 -4.60 20.66 -7.83
CA LYS A 256 -3.35 20.27 -8.48
C LYS A 256 -2.20 20.26 -7.47
N ALA A 257 -2.01 21.36 -6.73
CA ALA A 257 -0.96 21.48 -5.73
C ALA A 257 -1.11 20.48 -4.56
N LYS A 258 -2.34 20.21 -4.10
CA LYS A 258 -2.64 19.16 -3.11
C LYS A 258 -2.14 17.80 -3.58
N ARG A 259 -2.52 17.40 -4.80
CA ARG A 259 -2.14 16.10 -5.37
C ARG A 259 -0.62 15.98 -5.56
N ILE A 260 0.03 17.06 -5.96
CA ILE A 260 1.49 17.12 -6.10
C ILE A 260 2.19 16.96 -4.74
N ASN A 261 1.75 17.71 -3.71
CA ASN A 261 2.27 17.56 -2.34
C ASN A 261 2.17 16.11 -1.84
N PHE A 262 1.00 15.47 -2.01
CA PHE A 262 0.86 14.06 -1.67
C PHE A 262 1.81 13.18 -2.51
N GLY A 263 1.76 13.30 -3.84
CA GLY A 263 2.57 12.46 -4.73
C GLY A 263 4.07 12.51 -4.43
N ILE A 264 4.61 13.68 -4.15
CA ILE A 264 6.05 13.87 -3.94
C ILE A 264 6.51 13.39 -2.56
N VAL A 265 5.70 13.61 -1.52
CA VAL A 265 5.97 13.03 -0.18
C VAL A 265 5.95 11.49 -0.23
N TYR A 266 5.15 10.91 -1.13
CA TYR A 266 5.17 9.47 -1.45
C TYR A 266 6.23 9.06 -2.49
N GLY A 267 7.13 9.97 -2.86
CA GLY A 267 8.26 9.68 -3.74
C GLY A 267 7.84 9.36 -5.18
N GLN A 268 6.68 9.81 -5.65
CA GLN A 268 6.29 9.65 -7.05
C GLN A 268 7.24 10.42 -7.97
N ARG A 269 7.69 9.78 -9.05
CA ARG A 269 8.39 10.43 -10.18
C ARG A 269 7.38 10.94 -11.21
N GLY A 270 7.83 11.63 -12.26
CA GLY A 270 6.96 12.21 -13.29
C GLY A 270 5.84 11.29 -13.81
N SER A 271 6.15 10.03 -14.16
CA SER A 271 5.12 9.07 -14.60
C SER A 271 4.17 8.60 -13.47
N GLY A 272 4.68 8.48 -12.25
CA GLY A 272 3.85 8.17 -11.06
C GLY A 272 2.92 9.31 -10.69
N LEU A 273 3.42 10.55 -10.79
CA LEU A 273 2.66 11.77 -10.55
C LEU A 273 1.59 11.97 -11.62
N ALA A 274 1.95 11.81 -12.90
CA ALA A 274 1.01 11.82 -14.02
C ALA A 274 -0.13 10.81 -13.83
N ARG A 275 0.21 9.58 -13.42
CA ARG A 275 -0.78 8.53 -13.11
C ARG A 275 -1.69 8.93 -11.95
N SER A 276 -1.14 9.46 -10.87
CA SER A 276 -1.92 9.89 -9.69
C SER A 276 -2.88 11.03 -10.02
N LEU A 277 -2.42 12.01 -10.79
CA LEU A 277 -3.24 13.13 -11.27
C LEU A 277 -4.36 12.64 -12.21
N SER A 278 -4.02 11.76 -13.14
CA SER A 278 -4.97 11.17 -14.10
C SER A 278 -6.04 10.31 -13.41
N GLN A 279 -5.64 9.47 -12.44
CA GLN A 279 -6.57 8.67 -11.63
C GLN A 279 -7.58 9.52 -10.84
N SER A 280 -7.20 10.77 -10.56
CA SER A 280 -8.01 11.73 -9.85
C SER A 280 -8.78 12.67 -10.79
N GLY A 281 -8.85 12.34 -12.08
CA GLY A 281 -9.64 13.07 -13.09
C GLY A 281 -8.95 14.26 -13.74
N VAL A 282 -7.64 14.45 -13.55
CA VAL A 282 -6.85 15.48 -14.26
C VAL A 282 -5.92 14.76 -15.22
N GLU A 283 -6.35 14.63 -16.48
CA GLU A 283 -5.54 13.99 -17.51
C GLU A 283 -4.18 14.67 -17.61
N THR A 284 -3.13 13.91 -17.32
CA THR A 284 -1.75 14.40 -17.24
C THR A 284 -0.87 13.39 -17.96
N SER A 285 -0.19 13.83 -19.01
CA SER A 285 0.81 13.04 -19.72
C SER A 285 2.06 12.83 -18.86
N GLU A 286 2.87 11.82 -19.17
CA GLU A 286 4.14 11.59 -18.44
C GLU A 286 5.09 12.79 -18.53
N ALA A 287 5.08 13.52 -19.65
CA ALA A 287 5.87 14.72 -19.86
C ALA A 287 5.39 15.88 -18.97
N GLU A 288 4.08 16.09 -18.87
CA GLU A 288 3.51 17.09 -17.95
C GLU A 288 3.77 16.72 -16.50
N GLY A 289 3.64 15.44 -16.13
CA GLY A 289 3.97 14.97 -14.79
C GLY A 289 5.44 15.20 -14.43
N ALA A 290 6.36 15.02 -15.38
CA ALA A 290 7.78 15.35 -15.19
C ALA A 290 7.98 16.86 -15.01
N ALA A 291 7.36 17.69 -15.85
CA ALA A 291 7.45 19.14 -15.74
C ALA A 291 6.87 19.68 -14.41
N LEU A 292 5.77 19.11 -13.93
CA LEU A 292 5.19 19.46 -12.62
C LEU A 292 6.10 19.07 -11.46
N LEU A 293 6.77 17.91 -11.57
CA LEU A 293 7.76 17.51 -10.58
C LEU A 293 8.94 18.50 -10.57
N ASP A 294 9.47 18.86 -11.73
CA ASP A 294 10.58 19.83 -11.82
C ASP A 294 10.20 21.18 -11.22
N GLN A 295 9.01 21.72 -11.57
CA GLN A 295 8.48 22.96 -10.99
C GLN A 295 8.37 22.89 -9.45
N TYR A 296 7.95 21.75 -8.90
CA TYR A 296 7.87 21.58 -7.46
C TYR A 296 9.26 21.57 -6.81
N LEU A 297 10.22 20.87 -7.42
CA LEU A 297 11.59 20.79 -6.91
C LEU A 297 12.30 22.15 -6.99
N ASP A 298 11.98 22.97 -7.99
CA ASP A 298 12.44 24.36 -8.09
C ASP A 298 11.79 25.25 -7.02
N ALA A 299 10.50 25.05 -6.73
CA ALA A 299 9.79 25.77 -5.66
C ALA A 299 10.30 25.42 -4.25
N TYR A 300 10.81 24.20 -4.07
CA TYR A 300 11.27 23.66 -2.78
C TYR A 300 12.69 23.06 -2.89
N PRO A 301 13.74 23.90 -2.99
CA PRO A 301 15.10 23.46 -3.31
C PRO A 301 15.72 22.53 -2.26
N GLN A 302 15.34 22.64 -0.98
CA GLN A 302 15.90 21.76 0.04
C GLN A 302 15.24 20.38 0.01
N ILE A 303 13.93 20.30 -0.30
CA ILE A 303 13.27 19.03 -0.63
C ILE A 303 13.97 18.39 -1.82
N ALA A 304 14.28 19.16 -2.87
CA ALA A 304 14.97 18.67 -4.05
C ALA A 304 16.38 18.13 -3.76
N SER A 305 17.14 18.85 -2.95
CA SER A 305 18.46 18.39 -2.50
C SER A 305 18.35 17.08 -1.72
N TRP A 306 17.40 16.99 -0.80
CA TRP A 306 17.17 15.81 0.03
C TRP A 306 16.74 14.60 -0.82
N VAL A 307 15.81 14.77 -1.77
CA VAL A 307 15.40 13.72 -2.71
C VAL A 307 16.58 13.26 -3.56
N SER A 308 17.35 14.20 -4.10
CA SER A 308 18.51 13.91 -4.96
C SER A 308 19.60 13.14 -4.24
N GLU A 309 19.87 13.46 -2.97
CA GLU A 309 20.83 12.73 -2.15
C GLU A 309 20.43 11.26 -1.97
N ARG A 310 19.15 11.02 -1.69
CA ARG A 310 18.62 9.65 -1.51
C ARG A 310 18.61 8.85 -2.80
N ASP A 311 18.31 9.50 -3.92
CA ASP A 311 18.36 8.88 -5.24
C ASP A 311 19.79 8.50 -5.60
N ARG A 312 20.73 9.42 -5.36
CA ARG A 312 22.16 9.16 -5.56
C ARG A 312 22.66 8.00 -4.71
N PHE A 313 22.22 7.89 -3.46
CA PHE A 313 22.58 6.75 -2.59
C PHE A 313 22.13 5.42 -3.21
N VAL A 314 20.88 5.33 -3.66
CA VAL A 314 20.35 4.11 -4.27
C VAL A 314 21.03 3.82 -5.61
N GLU A 315 21.30 4.84 -6.42
CA GLU A 315 22.03 4.72 -7.69
C GLU A 315 23.48 4.28 -7.48
N GLN A 316 24.17 4.80 -6.47
CA GLN A 316 25.52 4.37 -6.11
C GLN A 316 25.54 2.90 -5.71
N ILE A 317 24.58 2.45 -4.89
CA ILE A 317 24.45 1.03 -4.60
C ILE A 317 24.19 0.29 -5.91
N ALA A 318 23.19 0.66 -6.69
CA ALA A 318 22.84 -0.02 -7.94
C ALA A 318 24.01 -0.10 -8.94
N THR A 319 24.89 0.89 -8.99
CA THR A 319 25.99 0.95 -9.97
C THR A 319 27.34 0.49 -9.45
N SER A 320 27.51 0.37 -8.13
CA SER A 320 28.76 -0.12 -7.52
C SER A 320 29.09 -1.55 -7.95
N ASP A 321 30.39 -1.84 -8.03
CA ASP A 321 30.89 -3.21 -8.12
C ASP A 321 30.60 -3.90 -6.79
N LYS A 322 29.55 -4.74 -6.79
CA LYS A 322 29.12 -5.48 -5.61
C LYS A 322 29.79 -6.83 -5.61
N GLU A 323 30.25 -7.21 -4.45
CA GLU A 323 30.76 -8.54 -4.18
C GLU A 323 29.61 -9.50 -3.87
N ILE A 324 28.93 -9.97 -4.93
CA ILE A 324 27.82 -10.93 -4.83
C ILE A 324 28.32 -12.35 -5.11
N ASP A 325 28.00 -13.28 -4.20
CA ASP A 325 28.21 -14.70 -4.42
C ASP A 325 26.95 -15.31 -5.03
N TRP A 326 26.87 -15.29 -6.36
CA TRP A 326 25.75 -15.89 -7.10
C TRP A 326 25.66 -17.40 -6.90
N LYS A 327 26.78 -18.08 -6.65
CA LYS A 327 26.79 -19.52 -6.41
C LYS A 327 26.12 -19.86 -5.08
N LEU A 328 26.51 -19.19 -3.99
CA LEU A 328 25.86 -19.33 -2.69
C LEU A 328 24.40 -18.86 -2.75
N THR A 329 24.12 -17.76 -3.46
CA THR A 329 22.75 -17.25 -3.65
C THR A 329 21.84 -18.29 -4.29
N LEU A 330 22.27 -18.91 -5.40
CA LEU A 330 21.49 -19.93 -6.10
C LEU A 330 21.42 -21.25 -5.32
N GLN A 331 22.48 -21.60 -4.58
CA GLN A 331 22.48 -22.75 -3.67
C GLN A 331 21.45 -22.57 -2.56
N LEU A 332 21.43 -21.41 -1.88
CA LEU A 332 20.42 -21.07 -0.88
C LEU A 332 19.02 -21.13 -1.48
N HIS A 333 18.80 -20.52 -2.64
CA HIS A 333 17.50 -20.51 -3.30
C HIS A 333 16.96 -21.91 -3.60
N LYS A 334 17.82 -22.82 -4.10
CA LYS A 334 17.44 -24.19 -4.42
C LYS A 334 17.16 -25.03 -3.17
N ARG A 335 17.92 -24.82 -2.09
CA ARG A 335 17.92 -25.71 -0.91
C ARG A 335 17.01 -25.23 0.21
N TRP A 336 16.80 -23.92 0.35
CA TRP A 336 15.98 -23.32 1.40
C TRP A 336 14.55 -23.89 1.46
N PRO A 337 13.80 -24.10 0.34
CA PRO A 337 12.46 -24.68 0.41
C PRO A 337 12.42 -26.09 1.01
N LEU A 338 13.44 -26.91 0.75
CA LEU A 338 13.55 -28.29 1.26
C LEU A 338 13.78 -28.29 2.78
N VAL A 339 14.74 -27.47 3.24
CA VAL A 339 15.01 -27.27 4.68
C VAL A 339 13.77 -26.74 5.40
N ARG A 340 13.07 -25.76 4.81
CA ARG A 340 11.84 -25.20 5.42
C ARG A 340 10.67 -26.17 5.42
N GLN A 341 10.57 -27.04 4.43
CA GLN A 341 9.58 -28.11 4.42
C GLN A 341 9.85 -29.10 5.57
N ALA A 342 11.11 -29.50 5.77
CA ALA A 342 11.52 -30.34 6.90
C ALA A 342 11.21 -29.68 8.25
N VAL A 343 11.51 -28.37 8.40
CA VAL A 343 11.15 -27.60 9.62
C VAL A 343 9.64 -27.59 9.85
N ARG A 344 8.82 -27.34 8.81
CA ARG A 344 7.36 -27.33 8.93
C ARG A 344 6.81 -28.69 9.36
N GLN A 345 7.31 -29.77 8.78
CA GLN A 345 6.92 -31.13 9.15
C GLN A 345 7.29 -31.44 10.60
N HIS A 346 8.51 -31.11 11.02
CA HIS A 346 8.92 -31.29 12.40
C HIS A 346 8.03 -30.50 13.36
N ARG A 347 7.77 -29.21 13.08
CA ARG A 347 6.87 -28.37 13.89
C ARG A 347 5.46 -28.94 14.00
N HIS A 348 4.96 -29.56 12.93
CA HIS A 348 3.65 -30.22 12.92
C HIS A 348 3.62 -31.48 13.80
N GLU A 349 4.69 -32.28 13.76
CA GLU A 349 4.79 -33.54 14.51
C GLU A 349 5.11 -33.33 16.00
N HIS A 350 5.99 -32.38 16.33
CA HIS A 350 6.60 -32.25 17.67
C HIS A 350 6.21 -30.96 18.41
N ARG A 351 5.55 -30.01 17.73
CA ARG A 351 5.11 -28.70 18.28
C ARG A 351 6.21 -27.81 18.86
N ASN A 352 7.47 -28.04 18.53
CA ASN A 352 8.64 -27.25 18.88
C ASN A 352 9.42 -26.82 17.62
N TRP A 353 10.41 -25.94 17.79
CA TRP A 353 11.36 -25.60 16.72
C TRP A 353 12.50 -26.63 16.70
N PRO A 354 12.83 -27.21 15.54
CA PRO A 354 13.89 -28.20 15.45
C PRO A 354 15.29 -27.58 15.52
N THR A 355 16.26 -28.36 16.00
CA THR A 355 17.69 -28.06 15.86
C THR A 355 18.19 -28.36 14.44
N ALA A 356 19.41 -27.92 14.11
CA ALA A 356 20.02 -28.24 12.81
C ALA A 356 20.25 -29.75 12.64
N GLU A 357 20.60 -30.46 13.71
CA GLU A 357 20.75 -31.92 13.76
C GLU A 357 19.45 -32.61 13.34
N GLU A 358 18.33 -32.23 13.95
CA GLU A 358 17.01 -32.86 13.71
C GLU A 358 16.51 -32.61 12.28
N VAL A 359 16.76 -31.42 11.74
CA VAL A 359 16.45 -31.13 10.34
C VAL A 359 17.36 -31.93 9.41
N THR A 360 18.64 -32.09 9.74
CA THR A 360 19.60 -32.86 8.95
C THR A 360 19.23 -34.35 8.93
N GLU A 361 18.92 -34.93 10.09
CA GLU A 361 18.47 -36.33 10.20
C GLU A 361 17.24 -36.59 9.32
N ARG A 362 16.28 -35.65 9.32
CA ARG A 362 15.08 -35.74 8.47
C ARG A 362 15.39 -35.65 6.99
N LEU A 363 16.31 -34.78 6.59
CA LEU A 363 16.70 -34.60 5.19
C LEU A 363 17.56 -35.77 4.67
N GLY A 364 18.20 -36.52 5.57
CA GLY A 364 18.98 -37.71 5.28
C GLY A 364 20.47 -37.45 5.03
N THR A 365 21.21 -38.51 4.72
CA THR A 365 22.69 -38.52 4.69
C THR A 365 23.33 -37.68 3.58
N SER A 366 22.54 -37.12 2.65
CA SER A 366 23.02 -36.22 1.61
C SER A 366 23.20 -34.77 2.07
N TRP A 367 22.80 -34.44 3.30
CA TRP A 367 22.88 -33.10 3.88
C TRP A 367 23.91 -33.04 5.01
N GLY A 368 24.74 -32.01 4.99
CA GLY A 368 25.66 -31.69 6.07
C GLY A 368 25.00 -30.79 7.11
N ILE A 369 25.34 -30.99 8.39
CA ILE A 369 24.74 -30.20 9.48
C ILE A 369 25.07 -28.71 9.40
N ASP A 370 26.32 -28.35 9.07
CA ASP A 370 26.75 -26.96 8.94
C ASP A 370 26.01 -26.25 7.82
N GLU A 371 25.70 -26.98 6.75
CA GLU A 371 24.94 -26.46 5.63
C GLU A 371 23.48 -26.19 6.02
N VAL A 372 22.86 -27.14 6.73
CA VAL A 372 21.50 -26.97 7.25
C VAL A 372 21.46 -25.81 8.24
N ALA A 373 22.42 -25.72 9.15
CA ALA A 373 22.54 -24.62 10.10
C ALA A 373 22.71 -23.26 9.40
N TRP A 374 23.56 -23.19 8.37
CA TRP A 374 23.73 -22.00 7.54
C TRP A 374 22.41 -21.60 6.86
N ILE A 375 21.68 -22.54 6.24
CA ILE A 375 20.38 -22.25 5.60
C ILE A 375 19.35 -21.78 6.63
N LEU A 376 19.32 -22.39 7.81
CA LEU A 376 18.41 -22.02 8.91
C LEU A 376 18.68 -20.61 9.46
N SER A 377 19.89 -20.07 9.28
CA SER A 377 20.21 -18.69 9.65
C SER A 377 19.48 -17.63 8.80
N PHE A 378 18.89 -18.03 7.66
CA PHE A 378 18.14 -17.14 6.78
C PHE A 378 16.62 -17.34 6.90
N GLU A 379 15.91 -16.23 7.11
CA GLU A 379 14.44 -16.21 7.13
C GLU A 379 13.79 -16.44 5.76
N ALA A 380 14.55 -16.26 4.68
CA ALA A 380 14.11 -16.43 3.30
C ALA A 380 15.29 -16.67 2.35
N SER A 381 15.01 -17.14 1.13
CA SER A 381 15.97 -17.10 0.02
C SER A 381 16.29 -15.65 -0.36
N VAL A 382 17.54 -15.26 -0.21
CA VAL A 382 18.04 -13.89 -0.43
C VAL A 382 19.35 -13.90 -1.22
N VAL A 383 19.70 -12.75 -1.79
CA VAL A 383 21.01 -12.52 -2.41
C VAL A 383 22.07 -12.50 -1.31
N ILE A 384 23.20 -13.16 -1.58
CA ILE A 384 24.31 -13.36 -0.64
C ILE A 384 25.54 -12.60 -1.12
N ASP A 385 26.19 -11.87 -0.21
CA ASP A 385 27.48 -11.22 -0.45
C ASP A 385 28.65 -12.22 -0.36
N ASN A 386 29.85 -11.83 -0.78
CA ASN A 386 31.05 -12.69 -0.70
C ASN A 386 31.45 -13.06 0.74
N GLU A 387 30.91 -12.38 1.75
CA GLU A 387 31.10 -12.71 3.16
C GLU A 387 30.07 -13.73 3.67
N GLY A 388 29.17 -14.22 2.80
CA GLY A 388 28.16 -15.21 3.14
C GLY A 388 26.94 -14.64 3.89
N ARG A 389 26.74 -13.32 3.87
CA ARG A 389 25.64 -12.60 4.54
C ARG A 389 24.58 -12.16 3.54
N SER A 390 23.40 -11.79 4.03
CA SER A 390 22.35 -11.23 3.18
C SER A 390 22.74 -9.86 2.63
N PHE A 391 22.68 -9.71 1.31
CA PHE A 391 22.90 -8.43 0.65
C PHE A 391 21.66 -7.53 0.75
N GLY A 392 21.90 -6.27 1.10
CA GLY A 392 20.87 -5.25 1.26
C GLY A 392 21.42 -3.94 1.77
N PHE A 393 20.52 -2.98 2.03
CA PHE A 393 20.86 -1.70 2.66
C PHE A 393 19.78 -1.29 3.66
N ASN A 394 20.03 -0.22 4.41
CA ASN A 394 19.16 0.22 5.51
C ASN A 394 18.77 1.68 5.37
N SER A 395 17.56 2.01 5.79
CA SER A 395 17.13 3.38 6.12
C SER A 395 16.87 3.49 7.61
N PHE A 396 17.06 4.68 8.18
CA PHE A 396 16.82 4.94 9.59
C PHE A 396 15.89 6.15 9.76
N THR A 397 14.98 6.07 10.74
CA THR A 397 14.22 7.24 11.21
C THR A 397 15.07 8.07 12.19
N GLN A 398 14.60 9.25 12.60
CA GLN A 398 15.29 10.07 13.61
C GLN A 398 15.44 9.34 14.97
N SER A 399 14.49 8.47 15.35
CA SER A 399 14.60 7.63 16.55
C SER A 399 15.69 6.54 16.44
N GLY A 400 16.16 6.29 15.21
CA GLY A 400 17.08 5.22 14.87
C GLY A 400 16.40 3.89 14.60
N ARG A 401 15.07 3.88 14.34
CA ARG A 401 14.36 2.70 13.83
C ARG A 401 14.93 2.34 12.46
N ARG A 402 15.35 1.08 12.31
CA ARG A 402 15.95 0.56 11.09
C ARG A 402 14.88 -0.10 10.21
N GLN A 403 14.75 0.38 8.99
CA GLN A 403 14.06 -0.34 7.91
C GLN A 403 15.11 -0.99 7.00
N GLN A 404 15.08 -2.32 6.92
CA GLN A 404 16.02 -3.10 6.12
C GLN A 404 15.45 -3.40 4.74
N PHE A 405 16.26 -3.19 3.70
CA PHE A 405 15.97 -3.47 2.30
C PHE A 405 16.78 -4.69 1.86
N THR A 406 16.17 -5.88 2.01
CA THR A 406 16.79 -7.17 1.64
C THR A 406 16.30 -7.62 0.27
N PHE A 407 17.21 -8.15 -0.55
CA PHE A 407 16.88 -8.62 -1.90
C PHE A 407 16.61 -10.12 -1.92
N HIS A 408 15.35 -10.51 -2.05
CA HIS A 408 14.98 -11.92 -2.26
C HIS A 408 15.46 -12.43 -3.63
N THR A 409 16.06 -13.62 -3.66
CA THR A 409 16.60 -14.22 -4.90
C THR A 409 15.51 -14.35 -5.97
N GLU A 410 14.31 -14.78 -5.58
CA GLU A 410 13.17 -14.98 -6.48
C GLU A 410 12.85 -13.74 -7.33
N GLY A 411 12.87 -12.55 -6.73
CA GLY A 411 12.60 -11.34 -7.50
C GLY A 411 13.73 -11.00 -8.47
N VAL A 412 14.99 -11.35 -8.15
CA VAL A 412 16.11 -11.18 -9.09
C VAL A 412 15.95 -12.13 -10.27
N LEU A 413 15.56 -13.39 -10.03
CA LEU A 413 15.28 -14.37 -11.07
C LEU A 413 14.11 -13.94 -11.96
N GLU A 414 13.05 -13.38 -11.37
CA GLU A 414 11.93 -12.81 -12.13
C GLU A 414 12.39 -11.67 -13.05
N GLN A 415 13.22 -10.74 -12.55
CA GLN A 415 13.76 -9.64 -13.35
C GLN A 415 14.71 -10.13 -14.45
N ALA A 416 15.51 -11.16 -14.17
CA ALA A 416 16.37 -11.82 -15.15
C ALA A 416 15.55 -12.49 -16.25
N ALA A 417 14.52 -13.24 -15.89
CA ALA A 417 13.61 -13.90 -16.84
C ALA A 417 12.88 -12.87 -17.72
N LYS A 418 12.37 -11.77 -17.14
CA LYS A 418 11.78 -10.66 -17.90
C LYS A 418 12.77 -10.09 -18.93
N THR A 419 14.01 -9.89 -18.51
CA THR A 419 15.08 -9.36 -19.39
C THR A 419 15.36 -10.31 -20.55
N ILE A 420 15.41 -11.61 -20.31
CA ILE A 420 15.58 -12.62 -21.36
C ILE A 420 14.37 -12.64 -22.29
N MET A 421 13.14 -12.68 -21.76
CA MET A 421 11.94 -12.76 -22.57
C MET A 421 11.72 -11.53 -23.46
N ALA A 422 12.07 -10.34 -22.98
CA ALA A 422 11.89 -9.10 -23.71
C ALA A 422 13.01 -8.79 -24.73
N SER A 423 14.14 -9.51 -24.70
CA SER A 423 15.31 -9.14 -25.51
C SER A 423 15.32 -9.79 -26.90
N SER A 424 15.52 -9.00 -27.95
CA SER A 424 15.72 -9.50 -29.32
C SER A 424 17.16 -9.93 -29.62
N LYS A 425 18.09 -9.80 -28.66
CA LYS A 425 19.50 -10.18 -28.86
C LYS A 425 19.65 -11.69 -29.10
N GLU A 426 20.71 -12.06 -29.81
CA GLU A 426 20.96 -13.45 -30.24
C GLU A 426 21.00 -14.46 -29.07
N GLY A 427 21.73 -14.15 -27.99
CA GLY A 427 21.82 -15.02 -26.81
C GLY A 427 20.45 -15.29 -26.16
N PRO A 428 19.72 -14.25 -25.71
CA PRO A 428 18.36 -14.40 -25.19
C PRO A 428 17.39 -15.10 -26.15
N ARG A 429 17.51 -14.84 -27.46
CA ARG A 429 16.71 -15.54 -28.49
C ARG A 429 16.98 -17.05 -28.47
N LYS A 430 18.24 -17.47 -28.46
CA LYS A 430 18.64 -18.87 -28.39
C LYS A 430 18.07 -19.56 -27.14
N VAL A 431 18.13 -18.88 -25.98
CA VAL A 431 17.55 -19.39 -24.73
C VAL A 431 16.04 -19.65 -24.90
N ARG A 432 15.29 -18.70 -25.48
CA ARG A 432 13.85 -18.88 -25.74
C ARG A 432 13.57 -20.03 -26.71
N GLU A 433 14.34 -20.13 -27.80
CA GLU A 433 14.18 -21.20 -28.80
C GLU A 433 14.35 -22.58 -28.17
N VAL A 434 15.36 -22.76 -27.32
CA VAL A 434 15.61 -24.03 -26.61
C VAL A 434 14.45 -24.35 -25.66
N LEU A 435 13.94 -23.37 -24.92
CA LEU A 435 12.83 -23.57 -23.98
C LEU A 435 11.53 -23.93 -24.70
N THR A 436 11.20 -23.22 -25.78
CA THR A 436 10.01 -23.51 -26.60
C THR A 436 10.10 -24.90 -27.21
N ALA A 437 11.27 -25.32 -27.69
CA ALA A 437 11.48 -26.66 -28.24
C ALA A 437 11.35 -27.78 -27.19
N ARG A 438 11.77 -27.53 -25.95
CA ARG A 438 11.77 -28.55 -24.88
C ARG A 438 10.44 -28.69 -24.14
N GLN A 439 9.63 -27.64 -24.05
CA GLN A 439 8.54 -27.60 -23.07
C GLN A 439 7.14 -27.34 -23.63
N ASN A 440 6.99 -27.22 -24.96
CA ASN A 440 5.70 -26.91 -25.58
C ASN A 440 5.07 -25.60 -25.04
N ILE A 441 5.92 -24.65 -24.61
CA ILE A 441 5.52 -23.33 -24.13
C ILE A 441 5.69 -22.33 -25.28
N SER A 442 4.60 -21.69 -25.69
CA SER A 442 4.63 -20.61 -26.68
C SER A 442 5.15 -19.33 -26.02
N LEU A 443 6.44 -19.03 -26.22
CA LEU A 443 7.09 -17.82 -25.72
C LEU A 443 7.06 -16.67 -26.73
N GLU A 444 6.33 -16.85 -27.83
CA GLU A 444 6.04 -15.89 -28.88
C GLU A 444 4.57 -15.97 -29.27
N LYS A 445 4.01 -14.87 -29.76
CA LYS A 445 2.63 -14.80 -30.28
C LYS A 445 2.70 -14.25 -31.70
N GLU A 446 2.24 -15.04 -32.68
CA GLU A 446 2.25 -14.67 -34.11
C GLU A 446 3.64 -14.28 -34.65
N GLY A 447 4.70 -14.94 -34.16
CA GLY A 447 6.09 -14.66 -34.57
C GLY A 447 6.65 -13.33 -34.01
N LYS A 448 5.97 -12.72 -33.04
CA LYS A 448 6.43 -11.54 -32.31
C LYS A 448 6.71 -11.88 -30.85
N LEU A 449 7.64 -11.11 -30.27
CA LEU A 449 7.89 -11.14 -28.83
C LEU A 449 6.61 -10.83 -28.05
N LEU A 450 6.46 -11.49 -26.92
CA LEU A 450 5.37 -11.24 -25.99
C LEU A 450 5.41 -9.79 -25.48
N THR A 451 4.23 -9.22 -25.25
CA THR A 451 4.12 -7.90 -24.62
C THR A 451 4.60 -7.96 -23.16
N ALA A 452 4.92 -6.82 -22.54
CA ALA A 452 5.33 -6.79 -21.14
C ALA A 452 4.26 -7.39 -20.18
N ALA A 453 2.98 -7.23 -20.52
CA ALA A 453 1.86 -7.82 -19.77
C ALA A 453 1.82 -9.35 -19.94
N ASP A 454 1.97 -9.85 -21.18
CA ASP A 454 2.02 -11.29 -21.45
C ASP A 454 3.23 -11.95 -20.78
N ILE A 455 4.41 -11.31 -20.84
CA ILE A 455 5.62 -11.76 -20.13
C ILE A 455 5.35 -11.86 -18.64
N SER A 456 4.74 -10.84 -18.03
CA SER A 456 4.46 -10.84 -16.59
C SER A 456 3.52 -11.97 -16.20
N LYS A 457 2.49 -12.24 -17.01
CA LYS A 457 1.54 -13.34 -16.80
C LYS A 457 2.20 -14.72 -16.93
N VAL A 458 2.96 -14.95 -17.99
CA VAL A 458 3.68 -16.22 -18.21
C VAL A 458 4.67 -16.47 -17.08
N LEU A 459 5.34 -15.41 -16.61
CA LEU A 459 6.26 -15.49 -15.49
C LEU A 459 5.58 -15.55 -14.13
N GLU A 460 4.26 -15.67 -13.98
CA GLU A 460 3.68 -16.05 -12.68
C GLU A 460 4.13 -17.45 -12.24
N ASP A 461 4.45 -18.32 -13.20
CA ASP A 461 5.06 -19.62 -12.93
C ASP A 461 6.54 -19.48 -12.50
N ARG A 462 6.78 -19.71 -11.21
CA ARG A 462 8.13 -19.69 -10.62
C ARG A 462 9.05 -20.76 -11.19
N THR A 463 8.49 -21.90 -11.62
CA THR A 463 9.27 -22.99 -12.24
C THR A 463 9.87 -22.53 -13.55
N LEU A 464 9.07 -21.84 -14.38
CA LEU A 464 9.52 -21.29 -15.64
C LEU A 464 10.61 -20.22 -15.46
N ARG A 465 10.48 -19.33 -14.45
CA ARG A 465 11.54 -18.34 -14.13
C ARG A 465 12.88 -19.02 -13.90
N ARG A 466 12.89 -20.10 -13.11
CA ARG A 466 14.10 -20.86 -12.79
C ARG A 466 14.68 -21.52 -14.04
N GLN A 467 13.85 -22.15 -14.85
CA GLN A 467 14.28 -22.80 -16.09
C GLN A 467 14.88 -21.83 -17.10
N ILE A 468 14.34 -20.60 -17.19
CA ILE A 468 14.94 -19.56 -18.03
C ILE A 468 16.36 -19.24 -17.57
N VAL A 469 16.56 -19.07 -16.27
CA VAL A 469 17.87 -18.74 -15.69
C VAL A 469 18.85 -19.90 -15.85
N GLU A 470 18.41 -21.14 -15.60
CA GLU A 470 19.21 -22.37 -15.81
C GLU A 470 19.61 -22.52 -17.28
N GLU A 471 18.72 -22.19 -18.23
CA GLU A 471 19.03 -22.25 -19.65
C GLU A 471 19.96 -21.13 -20.12
N VAL A 472 19.95 -19.95 -19.48
CA VAL A 472 20.98 -18.92 -19.72
C VAL A 472 22.37 -19.48 -19.40
N GLU A 473 22.53 -20.15 -18.25
CA GLU A 473 23.80 -20.77 -17.90
C GLU A 473 24.20 -21.86 -18.90
N ALA A 474 23.27 -22.74 -19.26
CA ALA A 474 23.53 -23.85 -20.18
C ALA A 474 23.87 -23.38 -21.60
N SER A 475 23.18 -22.36 -22.10
CA SER A 475 23.33 -21.88 -23.48
C SER A 475 24.37 -20.77 -23.66
N MET A 476 24.67 -19.99 -22.61
CA MET A 476 25.50 -18.79 -22.68
C MET A 476 26.68 -18.78 -21.68
N GLY A 477 26.73 -19.71 -20.73
CA GLY A 477 27.80 -19.84 -19.74
C GLY A 477 27.57 -19.06 -18.44
N SER A 478 28.33 -19.42 -17.40
CA SER A 478 28.18 -18.86 -16.05
C SER A 478 28.52 -17.37 -15.96
N ASP A 479 29.45 -16.86 -16.77
CA ASP A 479 29.78 -15.42 -16.81
C ASP A 479 28.60 -14.59 -17.34
N ALA A 480 27.91 -15.11 -18.37
CA ALA A 480 26.71 -14.47 -18.92
C ALA A 480 25.55 -14.50 -17.92
N LEU A 481 25.41 -15.59 -17.16
CA LEU A 481 24.46 -15.69 -16.07
C LEU A 481 24.75 -14.65 -14.98
N ALA A 482 25.99 -14.58 -14.48
CA ALA A 482 26.39 -13.62 -13.45
C ALA A 482 26.08 -12.18 -13.88
N LEU A 483 26.47 -11.80 -15.10
CA LEU A 483 26.19 -10.48 -15.66
C LEU A 483 24.68 -10.18 -15.74
N LEU A 484 23.87 -11.17 -16.12
CA LEU A 484 22.41 -11.03 -16.16
C LEU A 484 21.84 -10.82 -14.75
N LEU A 485 22.30 -11.59 -13.77
CA LEU A 485 21.85 -11.51 -12.39
C LEU A 485 22.27 -10.18 -11.74
N ASP A 486 23.48 -9.70 -11.98
CA ASP A 486 23.95 -8.38 -11.53
C ASP A 486 23.09 -7.26 -12.10
N LYS A 487 22.84 -7.28 -13.42
CA LYS A 487 21.98 -6.28 -14.06
C LYS A 487 20.54 -6.32 -13.51
N SER A 488 20.04 -7.52 -13.20
CA SER A 488 18.72 -7.73 -12.63
C SER A 488 18.64 -7.22 -11.19
N LEU A 489 19.67 -7.49 -10.38
CA LEU A 489 19.83 -6.96 -9.04
C LEU A 489 19.90 -5.43 -9.05
N ASN A 490 20.72 -4.84 -9.93
CA ASN A 490 20.86 -3.39 -10.09
C ASN A 490 19.51 -2.73 -10.41
N THR A 491 18.76 -3.33 -11.35
CA THR A 491 17.40 -2.86 -11.69
C THR A 491 16.48 -2.88 -10.47
N ARG A 492 16.53 -3.94 -9.66
CA ARG A 492 15.73 -4.05 -8.45
C ARG A 492 16.14 -3.08 -7.36
N ILE A 493 17.44 -2.82 -7.19
CA ILE A 493 17.93 -1.79 -6.28
C ILE A 493 17.38 -0.43 -6.68
N SER A 494 17.48 -0.06 -7.96
CA SER A 494 16.92 1.20 -8.47
C SER A 494 15.40 1.31 -8.22
N GLN A 495 14.65 0.21 -8.34
CA GLN A 495 13.21 0.18 -8.05
C GLN A 495 12.88 0.45 -6.57
N MET A 496 13.84 0.29 -5.65
CA MET A 496 13.63 0.58 -4.23
C MET A 496 13.78 2.07 -3.88
N ALA A 497 14.15 2.94 -4.84
CA ALA A 497 14.39 4.36 -4.57
C ALA A 497 13.20 5.05 -3.89
N ASN A 498 11.99 4.85 -4.39
CA ASN A 498 10.78 5.44 -3.80
C ASN A 498 10.55 4.95 -2.36
N ALA A 499 10.64 3.63 -2.15
CA ALA A 499 10.46 3.05 -0.82
C ALA A 499 11.55 3.52 0.15
N TYR A 500 12.78 3.69 -0.33
CA TYR A 500 13.89 4.25 0.44
C TYR A 500 13.61 5.71 0.82
N ARG A 501 13.16 6.56 -0.10
CA ARG A 501 12.76 7.96 0.20
C ARG A 501 11.67 8.04 1.26
N ASN A 502 10.64 7.21 1.16
CA ASN A 502 9.48 7.29 2.05
C ASN A 502 9.75 6.71 3.45
N ALA A 503 10.65 5.74 3.56
CA ALA A 503 10.97 5.04 4.81
C ALA A 503 11.18 5.98 6.03
N PRO A 504 12.08 6.99 6.00
CA PRO A 504 12.30 7.88 7.13
C PRO A 504 11.11 8.81 7.43
N ILE A 505 10.29 9.15 6.43
CA ILE A 505 9.12 10.02 6.61
C ILE A 505 8.01 9.22 7.29
N GLN A 506 7.62 8.08 6.72
CA GLN A 506 6.53 7.25 7.23
C GLN A 506 6.86 6.66 8.59
N GLY A 507 8.10 6.22 8.79
CA GLY A 507 8.54 5.75 10.10
C GLY A 507 8.72 6.87 11.12
N GLY A 508 9.05 8.07 10.68
CA GLY A 508 9.06 9.26 11.52
C GLY A 508 7.67 9.62 12.05
N VAL A 509 6.67 9.65 11.17
CA VAL A 509 5.27 9.86 11.58
C VAL A 509 4.77 8.72 12.46
N ALA A 510 5.17 7.48 12.21
CA ALA A 510 4.85 6.37 13.12
C ALA A 510 5.47 6.58 14.52
N ASP A 511 6.71 7.07 14.60
CA ASP A 511 7.36 7.39 15.86
C ASP A 511 6.65 8.56 16.59
N VAL A 512 6.15 9.57 15.86
CA VAL A 512 5.28 10.63 16.40
C VAL A 512 4.01 10.05 17.02
N MET A 513 3.34 9.14 16.33
CA MET A 513 2.11 8.52 16.85
C MET A 513 2.36 7.66 18.08
N LEU A 514 3.47 6.91 18.13
CA LEU A 514 3.85 6.15 19.33
C LEU A 514 4.13 7.07 20.53
N GLU A 515 4.78 8.22 20.31
CA GLU A 515 4.96 9.26 21.32
C GLU A 515 3.59 9.78 21.81
N ALA A 516 2.69 10.11 20.89
CA ALA A 516 1.34 10.56 21.21
C ALA A 516 0.58 9.53 22.06
N TYR A 517 0.64 8.24 21.75
CA TYR A 517 -0.03 7.20 22.53
C TYR A 517 0.50 7.11 23.97
N GLY A 518 1.82 7.20 24.15
CA GLY A 518 2.43 7.21 25.48
C GLY A 518 1.98 8.41 26.32
N LEU A 519 1.97 9.60 25.71
CA LEU A 519 1.50 10.82 26.36
C LEU A 519 -0.01 10.78 26.67
N LEU A 520 -0.82 10.29 25.72
CA LEU A 520 -2.26 10.12 25.89
C LEU A 520 -2.59 9.15 27.03
N HIS A 521 -1.86 8.04 27.14
CA HIS A 521 -2.06 7.10 28.25
C HIS A 521 -1.93 7.79 29.61
N MET A 522 -0.88 8.61 29.79
CA MET A 522 -0.64 9.31 31.05
C MET A 522 -1.69 10.40 31.31
N ARG A 523 -2.09 11.16 30.28
CA ARG A 523 -3.01 12.30 30.43
C ARG A 523 -4.45 11.87 30.61
N LEU A 524 -4.88 10.83 29.89
CA LEU A 524 -6.23 10.30 29.99
C LEU A 524 -6.47 9.56 31.31
N ALA A 525 -5.41 9.14 32.03
CA ALA A 525 -5.54 8.52 33.35
C ALA A 525 -6.20 9.43 34.41
N ALA A 526 -6.29 10.73 34.17
CA ALA A 526 -7.05 11.66 35.01
C ALA A 526 -8.58 11.48 34.90
N PHE A 527 -9.06 10.79 33.87
CA PHE A 527 -10.46 10.57 33.57
C PHE A 527 -10.80 9.09 33.71
N SER A 528 -11.76 8.76 34.57
CA SER A 528 -12.15 7.36 34.79
C SER A 528 -12.92 6.76 33.62
N GLU A 529 -13.49 7.59 32.74
CA GLU A 529 -14.40 7.18 31.67
C GLU A 529 -13.91 7.53 30.26
N ALA A 530 -12.64 7.88 30.10
CA ALA A 530 -12.02 8.23 28.81
C ALA A 530 -11.08 7.12 28.32
N PHE A 531 -11.36 6.57 27.14
CA PHE A 531 -10.66 5.39 26.62
C PHE A 531 -10.28 5.59 25.16
N GLY A 532 -9.02 5.29 24.79
CA GLY A 532 -8.69 5.11 23.39
C GLY A 532 -9.45 3.90 22.83
N VAL A 533 -10.07 4.03 21.66
CA VAL A 533 -10.89 2.95 21.06
C VAL A 533 -10.47 2.59 19.64
N GLN A 534 -9.78 3.50 18.94
CA GLN A 534 -9.27 3.24 17.60
C GLN A 534 -8.07 4.14 17.31
N THR A 535 -7.19 3.64 16.43
CA THR A 535 -6.25 4.48 15.70
C THR A 535 -6.15 4.03 14.25
N VAL A 536 -6.08 5.00 13.33
CA VAL A 536 -5.85 4.75 11.92
C VAL A 536 -4.80 5.73 11.43
N HIS A 537 -3.63 5.20 11.03
CA HIS A 537 -2.50 5.98 10.53
C HIS A 537 -2.04 7.09 11.51
N ASP A 538 -2.42 8.33 11.24
CA ASP A 538 -2.11 9.57 11.95
C ASP A 538 -3.29 10.13 12.78
N SER A 539 -4.35 9.33 12.93
CA SER A 539 -5.53 9.64 13.74
C SER A 539 -5.67 8.76 14.98
N VAL A 540 -6.36 9.30 16.00
CA VAL A 540 -6.74 8.62 17.22
C VAL A 540 -8.18 8.94 17.59
N VAL A 541 -8.88 7.95 18.16
CA VAL A 541 -10.25 8.09 18.66
C VAL A 541 -10.29 7.76 20.14
N VAL A 542 -10.88 8.66 20.93
CA VAL A 542 -11.14 8.48 22.36
C VAL A 542 -12.65 8.49 22.61
N GLU A 543 -13.17 7.46 23.25
CA GLU A 543 -14.55 7.40 23.75
C GLU A 543 -14.60 8.00 25.16
N CYS A 544 -15.53 8.94 25.42
CA CYS A 544 -15.68 9.56 26.73
C CYS A 544 -17.11 10.03 27.02
N HIS A 545 -17.39 10.43 28.26
CA HIS A 545 -18.67 11.04 28.62
C HIS A 545 -18.78 12.47 28.05
N ARG A 546 -19.95 12.82 27.51
CA ARG A 546 -20.23 14.09 26.80
C ARG A 546 -19.87 15.32 27.62
N ASN A 547 -20.10 15.29 28.93
CA ASN A 547 -19.80 16.42 29.82
C ASN A 547 -18.29 16.70 29.96
N GLU A 548 -17.43 15.71 29.72
CA GLU A 548 -15.97 15.84 29.80
C GLU A 548 -15.32 16.02 28.43
N ALA A 549 -16.07 15.78 27.35
CA ALA A 549 -15.56 15.74 25.98
C ALA A 549 -14.80 17.01 25.55
N PRO A 550 -15.24 18.26 25.84
CA PRO A 550 -14.47 19.45 25.48
C PRO A 550 -13.08 19.53 26.14
N ALA A 551 -12.99 19.11 27.41
CA ALA A 551 -11.72 19.08 28.14
C ALA A 551 -10.80 17.98 27.60
N ILE A 552 -11.35 16.78 27.36
CA ILE A 552 -10.61 15.66 26.79
C ILE A 552 -10.15 15.99 25.36
N ALA A 553 -10.99 16.61 24.54
CA ALA A 553 -10.63 17.00 23.19
C ALA A 553 -9.49 18.02 23.16
N SER A 554 -9.51 19.02 24.05
CA SER A 554 -8.39 19.96 24.21
C SER A 554 -7.09 19.24 24.60
N ILE A 555 -7.17 18.24 25.49
CA ILE A 555 -6.02 17.43 25.90
C ILE A 555 -5.52 16.57 24.74
N VAL A 556 -6.41 15.91 24.00
CA VAL A 556 -6.04 15.07 22.86
C VAL A 556 -5.36 15.91 21.79
N LYS A 557 -5.96 17.04 21.39
CA LYS A 557 -5.39 17.99 20.42
C LYS A 557 -3.98 18.42 20.82
N ALA A 558 -3.84 18.97 22.03
CA ALA A 558 -2.55 19.43 22.54
C ALA A 558 -1.51 18.30 22.63
N THR A 559 -1.94 17.06 22.94
CA THR A 559 -1.05 15.91 23.02
C THR A 559 -0.55 15.46 21.65
N MET A 560 -1.44 15.42 20.66
CA MET A 560 -1.08 15.12 19.27
C MET A 560 -0.11 16.17 18.73
N GLU A 561 -0.41 17.45 18.94
CA GLU A 561 0.43 18.57 18.51
C GLU A 561 1.79 18.56 19.21
N GLU A 562 1.83 18.33 20.53
CA GLU A 562 3.09 18.21 21.28
C GLU A 562 3.94 17.05 20.82
N ALA A 563 3.34 15.87 20.59
CA ALA A 563 4.06 14.72 20.05
C ALA A 563 4.71 15.07 18.71
N MET A 564 3.97 15.72 17.81
CA MET A 564 4.53 16.17 16.54
C MET A 564 5.63 17.22 16.74
N GLN A 565 5.45 18.18 17.65
CA GLN A 565 6.41 19.24 17.94
C GLN A 565 7.73 18.71 18.53
N ILE A 566 7.69 17.61 19.31
CA ILE A 566 8.89 16.94 19.83
C ILE A 566 9.80 16.47 18.69
N TRP A 567 9.21 15.95 17.61
CA TRP A 567 9.94 15.41 16.46
C TRP A 567 10.18 16.44 15.35
N CYS A 568 9.31 17.44 15.25
CA CYS A 568 9.35 18.51 14.26
C CYS A 568 9.44 19.90 14.92
N PRO A 569 10.51 20.21 15.68
CA PRO A 569 10.60 21.45 16.45
C PRO A 569 10.60 22.72 15.60
N ASP A 570 10.95 22.63 14.32
CA ASP A 570 10.99 23.77 13.41
C ASP A 570 9.67 24.01 12.66
N ILE A 571 8.70 23.10 12.80
CA ILE A 571 7.44 23.13 12.06
C ILE A 571 6.30 23.17 13.08
N PRO A 572 5.41 24.19 13.04
CA PRO A 572 4.24 24.17 13.90
C PRO A 572 3.46 22.88 13.69
N ALA A 573 3.11 22.21 14.78
CA ALA A 573 2.17 21.10 14.72
C ALA A 573 0.73 21.60 14.54
N GLN A 574 -0.12 20.76 13.97
CA GLN A 574 -1.55 21.02 13.89
C GLN A 574 -2.27 19.69 13.95
N ALA A 575 -3.27 19.60 14.83
CA ALA A 575 -4.21 18.50 14.87
C ALA A 575 -5.63 19.01 14.65
N ASP A 576 -6.34 18.41 13.70
CA ASP A 576 -7.75 18.66 13.49
C ASP A 576 -8.52 17.75 14.46
N THR A 577 -9.16 18.37 15.47
CA THR A 577 -9.86 17.65 16.54
C THR A 577 -11.32 18.06 16.61
N ASP A 578 -12.19 17.08 16.74
CA ASP A 578 -13.62 17.30 16.88
C ASP A 578 -14.27 16.25 17.79
N ILE A 579 -15.50 16.55 18.20
CA ILE A 579 -16.35 15.71 19.03
C ILE A 579 -17.47 15.17 18.14
N ARG A 580 -17.71 13.87 18.15
CA ARG A 580 -18.69 13.21 17.27
C ARG A 580 -19.60 12.24 18.01
N SER A 581 -20.82 12.04 17.51
CA SER A 581 -21.75 11.02 18.06
C SER A 581 -21.53 9.64 17.45
N THR A 582 -21.02 9.59 16.22
CA THR A 582 -20.54 8.39 15.52
C THR A 582 -19.19 8.73 14.88
N LEU A 583 -18.51 7.78 14.21
CA LEU A 583 -17.30 8.13 13.43
C LEU A 583 -17.61 8.74 12.06
N SER A 584 -18.88 8.96 11.74
CA SER A 584 -19.30 9.64 10.50
C SER A 584 -18.92 11.11 10.52
N ASP A 585 -18.50 11.64 9.37
CA ASP A 585 -18.16 13.06 9.23
C ASP A 585 -19.42 13.95 9.30
N GLY A 586 -20.61 13.38 9.08
CA GLY A 586 -21.90 14.09 9.23
C GLY A 586 -22.38 14.24 10.67
N ASP A 587 -21.73 13.57 11.64
CA ASP A 587 -22.15 13.48 13.04
C ASP A 587 -21.24 14.27 14.00
N VAL A 588 -20.51 15.25 13.46
CA VAL A 588 -19.69 16.19 14.23
C VAL A 588 -20.62 17.11 15.05
N ILE A 589 -20.36 17.14 16.35
CA ILE A 589 -21.08 17.92 17.35
C ILE A 589 -20.38 19.28 17.55
N GLU A 590 -19.05 19.25 17.65
CA GLU A 590 -18.22 20.42 17.96
C GLU A 590 -16.81 20.22 17.40
N THR A 591 -16.20 21.28 16.86
CA THR A 591 -14.79 21.30 16.42
C THR A 591 -13.98 22.16 17.38
N ILE A 592 -12.76 21.70 17.72
CA ILE A 592 -11.90 22.26 18.78
C ILE A 592 -10.68 22.98 18.20
#